data_AF-A0A7S0WRR0-F1
#
_entry.id   AF-A0A7S0WRR0-F1
#
_cell.length_a   1.000
_cell.length_b   1.000
_cell.length_c   1.000
_cell.angle_alpha   90.00
_cell.angle_beta   90.00
_cell.angle_gamma   90.00
#
_symmetry.space_group_name_H-M   'P 1'
#
loop_
_entity.id
_entity.type
_entity.pdbx_description
1 polymer ?
#
loop_
_entity_poly.entity_id
_entity_poly.type
_entity_poly.pdbx_seq_one_letter_code
_entity_poly.pdbx_strand_id
1 'polypeptide(L)'
;MAMHFATVKGRSSFSSLGSLRSMPSDPMKPLRCARPRTRSLLPSRYHSTIAASGVFSGTTPEQFLAKQTQVSFTSEIGTLESMQRLVIAGKKDLLCTEPVLAMLPDDATRDLWKSVVEDMKEGNGGASQTFVVATPWGPRHLSAVVLPSKISRHNCEAAPHALTDLIASAAGSKGAMVVLALQEASHAFASGCAVARAFPVLSMTSQAPPAEEEAAEEAPAEVRVSFVVPSAVSDSAATAVSAAAVARIQCAADGIRLAQRLVDAPPAAMDTNALVQECEGIAAEVGCDLVVMRNAE
;
A
#
# COMPACT_ATOMS: atom_id res chain seq x y z
N MET A 1 -36.22 -32.53 49.35
CA MET A 1 -35.02 -33.19 49.95
C MET A 1 -33.90 -32.16 49.92
N ALA A 2 -33.08 -32.14 50.98
CA ALA A 2 -32.37 -30.99 51.52
C ALA A 2 -31.36 -30.25 50.61
N MET A 3 -31.20 -28.96 50.92
CA MET A 3 -30.05 -28.11 50.58
C MET A 3 -28.73 -28.70 51.09
N HIS A 4 -27.61 -28.41 50.40
CA HIS A 4 -26.38 -27.98 51.10
C HIS A 4 -25.41 -27.20 50.18
N PHE A 5 -25.14 -25.96 50.61
CA PHE A 5 -23.98 -25.14 50.27
C PHE A 5 -22.71 -25.72 50.91
N ALA A 6 -21.57 -25.64 50.23
CA ALA A 6 -20.26 -25.76 50.86
C ALA A 6 -19.34 -24.60 50.44
N THR A 7 -19.07 -23.74 51.42
CA THR A 7 -18.09 -22.66 51.43
C THR A 7 -16.79 -23.20 52.04
N VAL A 8 -15.61 -22.89 51.50
CA VAL A 8 -14.35 -23.00 52.27
C VAL A 8 -13.51 -21.73 52.06
N LYS A 9 -13.37 -20.99 53.17
CA LYS A 9 -12.35 -19.96 53.43
C LYS A 9 -11.05 -20.65 53.84
N GLY A 10 -9.90 -20.06 53.47
CA GLY A 10 -8.60 -20.40 54.06
C GLY A 10 -7.56 -19.32 53.78
N ARG A 11 -7.37 -18.42 54.76
CA ARG A 11 -6.36 -17.35 54.82
C ARG A 11 -5.06 -17.86 55.48
N SER A 12 -4.01 -17.06 55.30
CA SER A 12 -2.74 -16.96 56.07
C SER A 12 -1.68 -18.01 55.68
N SER A 13 -0.42 -17.64 55.46
CA SER A 13 0.43 -16.83 56.32
C SER A 13 1.45 -15.97 55.54
N PHE A 14 1.75 -14.81 56.14
CA PHE A 14 2.78 -13.84 55.76
C PHE A 14 3.85 -13.85 56.87
N SER A 15 5.05 -13.32 56.57
CA SER A 15 6.25 -13.16 57.43
C SER A 15 7.27 -14.33 57.30
N SER A 16 8.60 -14.13 57.22
CA SER A 16 9.45 -12.93 57.24
C SER A 16 10.88 -13.24 56.77
N LEU A 17 11.65 -12.17 56.56
CA LEU A 17 13.12 -12.02 56.72
C LEU A 17 14.06 -12.55 55.63
N GLY A 18 14.79 -11.61 55.03
CA GLY A 18 15.88 -11.87 54.09
C GLY A 18 16.67 -10.63 53.67
N SER A 19 17.29 -9.97 54.66
CA SER A 19 18.54 -9.17 54.58
C SER A 19 18.71 -8.08 53.51
N LEU A 20 18.69 -6.84 53.99
CA LEU A 20 19.30 -5.64 53.40
C LEU A 20 20.78 -5.89 53.04
N ARG A 21 21.16 -5.62 51.79
CA ARG A 21 22.53 -5.24 51.42
C ARG A 21 22.52 -3.83 50.85
N SER A 22 23.38 -3.03 51.45
CA SER A 22 23.71 -1.64 51.17
C SER A 22 24.00 -1.37 49.70
N MET A 23 23.32 -0.35 49.15
CA MET A 23 23.69 0.25 47.87
C MET A 23 24.86 1.23 48.05
N PRO A 24 25.92 1.15 47.25
CA PRO A 24 26.90 2.22 47.16
C PRO A 24 26.30 3.41 46.40
N SER A 25 26.30 4.56 47.06
CA SER A 25 25.96 5.87 46.51
C SER A 25 27.06 6.34 45.56
N ASP A 26 26.90 6.08 44.27
CA ASP A 26 27.74 6.67 43.22
C ASP A 26 27.18 8.05 42.82
N PRO A 27 28.00 9.11 42.83
CA PRO A 27 27.54 10.46 42.47
C PRO A 27 27.21 10.54 40.97
N MET A 28 26.02 11.09 40.68
CA MET A 28 25.53 11.41 39.35
C MET A 28 26.62 12.05 38.47
N LYS A 29 27.07 11.30 37.46
CA LYS A 29 27.80 11.88 36.32
C LYS A 29 26.82 12.71 35.49
N PRO A 30 27.09 13.99 35.22
CA PRO A 30 26.24 14.78 34.34
C PRO A 30 26.24 14.17 32.94
N LEU A 31 25.05 13.87 32.44
CA LEU A 31 24.80 13.50 31.04
C LEU A 31 25.37 14.62 30.15
N ARG A 32 26.47 14.33 29.46
CA ARG A 32 26.97 15.21 28.39
C ARG A 32 25.95 15.20 27.28
N CYS A 33 25.21 16.31 27.14
CA CYS A 33 24.46 16.62 25.93
C CYS A 33 25.39 16.47 24.72
N ALA A 34 25.12 15.48 23.88
CA ALA A 34 25.75 15.35 22.58
C ALA A 34 25.35 16.59 21.76
N ARG A 35 26.33 17.45 21.47
CA ARG A 35 26.15 18.56 20.52
C ARG A 35 25.74 18.00 19.16
N PRO A 36 24.75 18.59 18.47
CA PRO A 36 24.51 18.25 17.07
C PRO A 36 25.75 18.66 16.27
N ARG A 37 26.39 17.68 15.62
CA ARG A 37 27.39 17.97 14.60
C ARG A 37 26.66 18.56 13.40
N THR A 38 26.70 19.89 13.28
CA THR A 38 26.46 20.60 12.03
C THR A 38 27.48 20.11 11.00
N ARG A 39 27.06 19.19 10.13
CA ARG A 39 27.80 18.85 8.91
C ARG A 39 27.11 19.55 7.76
N SER A 40 27.63 20.73 7.45
CA SER A 40 27.39 21.44 6.19
C SER A 40 27.81 20.55 5.02
N LEU A 41 26.83 20.06 4.26
CA LEU A 41 27.02 19.57 2.90
C LEU A 41 25.89 20.17 2.08
N LEU A 42 26.15 21.39 1.59
CA LEU A 42 25.44 21.96 0.45
C LEU A 42 25.91 21.22 -0.81
N PRO A 43 25.04 20.57 -1.59
CA PRO A 43 25.26 20.44 -3.01
C PRO A 43 24.92 21.79 -3.66
N SER A 44 25.98 22.42 -4.15
CA SER A 44 25.97 23.54 -5.07
C SER A 44 25.12 23.24 -6.32
N ARG A 45 24.34 24.24 -6.76
CA ARG A 45 23.65 24.40 -8.06
C ARG A 45 22.30 23.68 -8.24
N TYR A 46 21.26 24.32 -7.68
CA TYR A 46 19.96 24.45 -8.37
C TYR A 46 19.76 25.94 -8.67
N HIS A 47 20.19 26.37 -9.86
CA HIS A 47 19.66 27.57 -10.48
C HIS A 47 18.75 27.10 -11.63
N SER A 48 17.49 26.82 -11.32
CA SER A 48 16.43 27.02 -12.29
C SER A 48 15.88 28.41 -12.03
N THR A 49 16.20 29.33 -12.95
CA THR A 49 15.56 30.63 -13.03
C THR A 49 14.09 30.37 -13.29
N ILE A 50 13.25 30.48 -12.25
CA ILE A 50 11.80 30.56 -12.43
C ILE A 50 11.57 31.92 -13.10
N ALA A 51 11.39 31.88 -14.42
CA ALA A 51 10.87 33.02 -15.16
C ALA A 51 9.46 33.31 -14.63
N ALA A 52 9.38 34.33 -13.78
CA ALA A 52 8.15 34.94 -13.33
C ALA A 52 7.52 35.71 -14.51
N SER A 53 6.84 35.00 -15.40
CA SER A 53 5.95 35.61 -16.41
C SER A 53 5.15 34.52 -17.11
N GLY A 54 4.00 34.19 -16.55
CA GLY A 54 3.05 33.26 -17.14
C GLY A 54 1.78 33.28 -16.33
N VAL A 55 0.90 34.23 -16.63
CA VAL A 55 -0.50 34.18 -16.17
C VAL A 55 -1.08 32.88 -16.71
N PHE A 56 -1.27 31.89 -15.82
CA PHE A 56 -1.83 30.58 -16.15
C PHE A 56 -3.35 30.74 -16.33
N SER A 57 -3.75 31.45 -17.39
CA SER A 57 -5.15 31.54 -17.81
C SER A 57 -5.39 30.48 -18.88
N GLY A 58 -6.16 29.44 -18.54
CA GLY A 58 -6.79 28.59 -19.55
C GLY A 58 -6.45 27.11 -19.54
N THR A 59 -5.88 26.54 -18.46
CA THR A 59 -5.79 25.08 -18.36
C THR A 59 -7.12 24.51 -17.88
N THR A 60 -7.81 23.79 -18.77
CA THR A 60 -9.00 23.01 -18.40
C THR A 60 -8.60 21.93 -17.38
N PRO A 61 -9.48 21.55 -16.43
CA PRO A 61 -9.20 20.50 -15.44
C PRO A 61 -8.71 19.17 -16.06
N GLU A 62 -9.12 18.91 -17.31
CA GLU A 62 -8.74 17.74 -18.09
C GLU A 62 -7.23 17.64 -18.38
N GLN A 63 -6.50 18.77 -18.42
CA GLN A 63 -5.06 18.77 -18.70
C GLN A 63 -4.22 18.21 -17.54
N PHE A 64 -4.79 18.03 -16.36
CA PHE A 64 -4.13 17.46 -15.18
C PHE A 64 -4.25 15.93 -15.07
N LEU A 65 -4.89 15.28 -16.06
CA LEU A 65 -5.21 13.83 -16.06
C LEU A 65 -4.21 12.98 -16.86
N ALA A 66 -3.04 13.53 -17.21
CA ALA A 66 -2.18 13.00 -18.27
C ALA A 66 -1.61 11.57 -18.08
N LYS A 67 -1.80 10.92 -16.92
CA LYS A 67 -1.48 9.49 -16.71
C LYS A 67 -2.41 8.85 -15.67
N GLN A 68 -3.66 8.60 -16.02
CA GLN A 68 -4.52 7.79 -15.16
C GLN A 68 -4.05 6.33 -15.18
N THR A 69 -3.41 5.87 -14.11
CA THR A 69 -3.28 4.43 -13.86
C THR A 69 -4.68 3.86 -13.59
N GLN A 70 -5.10 2.82 -14.28
CA GLN A 70 -6.35 2.13 -13.95
C GLN A 70 -6.05 1.04 -12.92
N VAL A 71 -6.77 1.01 -11.80
CA VAL A 71 -6.60 -0.02 -10.76
C VAL A 71 -7.86 -0.88 -10.73
N SER A 72 -7.72 -2.17 -10.99
CA SER A 72 -8.81 -3.13 -10.97
C SER A 72 -8.50 -4.29 -10.03
N PHE A 73 -9.49 -4.71 -9.24
CA PHE A 73 -9.37 -5.86 -8.35
C PHE A 73 -10.07 -7.09 -8.95
N THR A 74 -9.42 -8.24 -8.89
CA THR A 74 -9.92 -9.53 -9.41
C THR A 74 -9.79 -10.63 -8.36
N SER A 75 -10.72 -11.59 -8.40
CA SER A 75 -10.65 -12.82 -7.58
C SER A 75 -9.70 -13.86 -8.16
N GLU A 76 -9.40 -13.77 -9.46
CA GLU A 76 -8.59 -14.75 -10.19
C GLU A 76 -7.38 -14.10 -10.84
N ILE A 77 -6.28 -14.84 -10.90
CA ILE A 77 -5.09 -14.45 -11.64
C ILE A 77 -5.36 -14.82 -13.10
N GLY A 78 -5.93 -13.87 -13.84
CA GLY A 78 -6.16 -14.03 -15.27
C GLY A 78 -4.84 -14.10 -16.07
N THR A 79 -4.96 -14.03 -17.39
CA THR A 79 -3.82 -14.12 -18.31
C THR A 79 -2.77 -13.02 -18.02
N LEU A 80 -1.54 -13.44 -17.74
CA LEU A 80 -0.39 -12.55 -17.46
C LEU A 80 0.30 -12.03 -18.73
N GLU A 81 -0.12 -12.48 -19.91
CA GLU A 81 0.54 -12.23 -21.20
C GLU A 81 0.61 -10.76 -21.59
N SER A 82 -0.33 -9.93 -21.10
CA SER A 82 -0.36 -8.50 -21.40
C SER A 82 0.44 -7.64 -20.40
N MET A 83 0.95 -8.22 -19.31
CA MET A 83 1.54 -7.46 -18.20
C MET A 83 3.07 -7.54 -18.23
N GLN A 84 3.75 -6.38 -18.19
CA GLN A 84 5.22 -6.36 -18.20
C GLN A 84 5.83 -6.71 -16.84
N ARG A 85 5.08 -6.52 -15.75
CA ARG A 85 5.55 -6.71 -14.38
C ARG A 85 4.59 -7.58 -13.58
N LEU A 86 5.16 -8.50 -12.81
CA LEU A 86 4.48 -9.25 -11.77
C LEU A 86 5.09 -8.86 -10.42
N VAL A 87 4.28 -8.29 -9.54
CA VAL A 87 4.66 -7.92 -8.18
C VAL A 87 3.93 -8.86 -7.23
N ILE A 88 4.66 -9.61 -6.42
CA ILE A 88 4.06 -10.47 -5.39
C ILE A 88 4.46 -9.92 -4.02
N ALA A 89 3.47 -9.54 -3.22
CA ALA A 89 3.66 -8.93 -1.91
C ALA A 89 3.05 -9.76 -0.79
N GLY A 90 3.76 -9.92 0.32
CA GLY A 90 3.31 -10.72 1.45
C GLY A 90 4.34 -10.83 2.57
N LYS A 91 3.96 -11.49 3.67
CA LYS A 91 4.93 -11.87 4.71
C LYS A 91 5.85 -12.97 4.16
N LYS A 92 7.08 -13.04 4.68
CA LYS A 92 8.12 -13.99 4.22
C LYS A 92 7.62 -15.43 4.14
N ASP A 93 6.92 -15.89 5.17
CA ASP A 93 6.40 -17.27 5.24
C ASP A 93 5.35 -17.56 4.15
N LEU A 94 4.55 -16.55 3.78
CA LEU A 94 3.48 -16.69 2.78
C LEU A 94 4.03 -16.70 1.34
N LEU A 95 5.11 -15.97 1.09
CA LEU A 95 5.72 -15.89 -0.25
C LEU A 95 6.37 -17.20 -0.69
N CYS A 96 6.68 -18.10 0.25
CA CYS A 96 7.24 -19.42 -0.02
C CYS A 96 6.18 -20.53 -0.05
N THR A 97 4.88 -20.20 0.00
CA THR A 97 3.79 -21.19 -0.04
C THR A 97 3.52 -21.68 -1.46
N GLU A 98 3.05 -22.92 -1.58
CA GLU A 98 2.79 -23.57 -2.87
C GLU A 98 1.87 -22.76 -3.80
N PRO A 99 0.77 -22.12 -3.33
CA PRO A 99 -0.06 -21.31 -4.20
C PRO A 99 0.70 -20.16 -4.87
N VAL A 100 1.67 -19.56 -4.18
CA VAL A 100 2.50 -18.48 -4.73
C VAL A 100 3.55 -19.04 -5.69
N LEU A 101 4.20 -20.13 -5.32
CA LEU A 101 5.22 -20.78 -6.17
C LEU A 101 4.63 -21.32 -7.47
N ALA A 102 3.39 -21.81 -7.44
CA ALA A 102 2.66 -22.29 -8.61
C ALA A 102 2.44 -21.20 -9.68
N MET A 103 2.47 -19.92 -9.29
CA MET A 103 2.33 -18.77 -10.20
C MET A 103 3.62 -18.41 -10.93
N LEU A 104 4.76 -18.92 -10.45
CA LEU A 104 6.05 -18.66 -11.05
C LEU A 104 6.25 -19.56 -12.29
N PRO A 105 6.91 -19.04 -13.33
CA PRO A 105 6.91 -19.65 -14.67
C PRO A 105 7.66 -20.98 -14.76
N ASP A 106 8.77 -21.14 -14.03
CA ASP A 106 9.61 -22.34 -14.06
C ASP A 106 10.25 -22.62 -12.70
N ASP A 107 10.76 -23.85 -12.54
CA ASP A 107 11.38 -24.30 -11.29
C ASP A 107 12.66 -23.52 -10.95
N ALA A 108 13.42 -23.08 -11.96
CA ALA A 108 14.60 -22.24 -11.75
C ALA A 108 14.23 -20.88 -11.13
N THR A 109 13.15 -20.26 -11.57
CA THR A 109 12.61 -19.02 -11.01
C THR A 109 12.07 -19.26 -9.60
N ARG A 110 11.47 -20.42 -9.32
CA ARG A 110 11.02 -20.79 -7.96
C ARG A 110 12.19 -20.91 -6.99
N ASP A 111 13.30 -21.52 -7.40
CA ASP A 111 14.49 -21.66 -6.55
C ASP A 111 15.19 -20.31 -6.33
N LEU A 112 15.29 -19.49 -7.38
CA LEU A 112 15.76 -18.11 -7.27
C LEU A 112 14.86 -17.30 -6.34
N TRP A 113 13.54 -17.41 -6.49
CA TRP A 113 12.55 -16.72 -5.67
C TRP A 113 12.72 -17.04 -4.19
N LYS A 114 12.82 -18.33 -3.83
CA LYS A 114 13.06 -18.76 -2.45
C LYS A 114 14.34 -18.16 -1.89
N SER A 115 15.42 -18.20 -2.67
CA SER A 115 16.74 -17.65 -2.26
C SER A 115 16.66 -16.14 -2.03
N VAL A 116 16.02 -15.41 -2.94
CA VAL A 116 15.83 -13.95 -2.83
C VAL A 116 14.99 -13.59 -1.61
N VAL A 117 13.85 -14.26 -1.41
CA VAL A 117 12.97 -14.02 -0.27
C VAL A 117 13.67 -14.36 1.05
N GLU A 118 14.51 -15.40 1.07
CA GLU A 118 15.32 -15.76 2.23
C GLU A 118 16.36 -14.69 2.60
N ASP A 119 17.03 -14.10 1.61
CA ASP A 119 18.03 -13.05 1.82
C ASP A 119 17.43 -11.68 2.18
N MET A 120 16.17 -11.44 1.80
CA MET A 120 15.49 -10.16 2.06
C MET A 120 15.30 -9.92 3.56
N LYS A 121 15.70 -8.72 4.00
CA LYS A 121 15.53 -8.21 5.36
C LYS A 121 14.32 -7.29 5.41
N GLU A 122 13.23 -7.78 5.97
CA GLU A 122 11.93 -7.08 6.04
C GLU A 122 11.95 -5.75 6.81
N GLY A 123 12.84 -5.55 7.78
CA GLY A 123 12.91 -4.29 8.53
C GLY A 123 11.56 -3.84 9.13
N ASN A 124 11.41 -2.54 9.39
CA ASN A 124 10.14 -1.97 9.86
C ASN A 124 9.21 -1.51 8.71
N GLY A 125 9.78 -1.24 7.53
CA GLY A 125 9.05 -0.72 6.37
C GLY A 125 8.85 -1.73 5.25
N GLY A 126 9.21 -3.00 5.47
CA GLY A 126 9.30 -4.00 4.43
C GLY A 126 10.53 -3.83 3.53
N ALA A 127 10.65 -4.71 2.55
CA ALA A 127 11.68 -4.66 1.52
C ALA A 127 11.10 -5.07 0.17
N SER A 128 11.62 -4.51 -0.92
CA SER A 128 11.25 -4.88 -2.29
C SER A 128 12.50 -5.16 -3.11
N GLN A 129 12.50 -6.24 -3.89
CA GLN A 129 13.56 -6.57 -4.83
C GLN A 129 12.94 -6.97 -6.16
N THR A 130 13.44 -6.38 -7.25
CA THR A 130 12.95 -6.64 -8.61
C THR A 130 14.08 -7.25 -9.43
N PHE A 131 13.77 -8.31 -10.17
CA PHE A 131 14.69 -8.97 -11.08
C PHE A 131 14.02 -9.27 -12.42
N VAL A 132 14.84 -9.53 -13.43
CA VAL A 132 14.37 -9.82 -14.79
C VAL A 132 14.25 -11.33 -14.94
N VAL A 133 13.10 -11.78 -15.45
CA VAL A 133 12.85 -13.20 -15.74
C VAL A 133 12.62 -13.35 -17.23
N ALA A 134 13.29 -14.33 -17.84
CA ALA A 134 13.15 -14.63 -19.25
C ALA A 134 11.88 -15.46 -19.48
N THR A 135 10.74 -14.81 -19.61
CA THR A 135 9.48 -15.47 -19.99
C THR A 135 9.18 -15.21 -21.48
N PRO A 136 8.86 -16.24 -22.29
CA PRO A 136 8.58 -16.06 -23.72
C PRO A 136 7.35 -15.16 -24.01
N TRP A 137 6.31 -15.27 -23.19
CA TRP A 137 5.03 -14.57 -23.35
C TRP A 137 4.48 -14.05 -22.01
N GLY A 138 5.36 -13.71 -21.06
CA GLY A 138 4.96 -13.36 -19.69
C GLY A 138 5.58 -12.08 -19.16
N PRO A 139 5.45 -11.84 -17.84
CA PRO A 139 6.07 -10.68 -17.20
C PRO A 139 7.59 -10.76 -17.31
N ARG A 140 8.19 -9.66 -17.77
CA ARG A 140 9.65 -9.52 -17.90
C ARG A 140 10.30 -9.18 -16.57
N HIS A 141 9.58 -8.48 -15.70
CA HIS A 141 10.05 -8.15 -14.36
C HIS A 141 9.21 -8.87 -13.31
N LEU A 142 9.91 -9.49 -12.37
CA LEU A 142 9.34 -10.11 -11.19
C LEU A 142 9.84 -9.36 -9.96
N SER A 143 8.91 -8.87 -9.15
CA SER A 143 9.20 -8.13 -7.93
C SER A 143 8.71 -8.89 -6.71
N ALA A 144 9.62 -9.23 -5.81
CA ALA A 144 9.31 -9.74 -4.47
C ALA A 144 9.18 -8.56 -3.52
N VAL A 145 8.05 -8.48 -2.80
CA VAL A 145 7.80 -7.47 -1.78
C VAL A 145 7.52 -8.17 -0.44
N VAL A 146 8.47 -8.07 0.48
CA VAL A 146 8.38 -8.67 1.81
C VAL A 146 7.84 -7.63 2.79
N LEU A 147 6.70 -7.94 3.39
CA LEU A 147 6.06 -7.11 4.42
C LEU A 147 6.67 -7.37 5.80
N PRO A 148 6.68 -6.35 6.69
CA PRO A 148 7.24 -6.51 8.03
C PRO A 148 6.46 -7.54 8.86
N SER A 149 7.17 -8.53 9.42
CA SER A 149 6.58 -9.51 10.34
C SER A 149 6.22 -8.93 11.71
N LYS A 150 7.01 -7.97 12.21
CA LYS A 150 6.84 -7.36 13.53
C LYS A 150 5.97 -6.12 13.45
N ILE A 151 4.73 -6.26 13.92
CA ILE A 151 3.74 -5.19 13.90
C ILE A 151 3.34 -4.87 15.33
N SER A 152 3.22 -3.59 15.66
CA SER A 152 2.73 -3.14 16.96
C SER A 152 1.27 -3.55 17.16
N ARG A 153 0.86 -3.86 18.39
CA ARG A 153 -0.52 -4.20 18.79
C ARG A 153 -1.60 -3.18 18.39
N HIS A 154 -1.20 -1.96 18.05
CA HIS A 154 -2.11 -0.88 17.64
C HIS A 154 -2.24 -0.76 16.13
N ASN A 155 -1.51 -1.56 15.36
CA ASN A 155 -1.48 -1.50 13.90
C ASN A 155 -2.10 -2.76 13.29
N CYS A 156 -2.53 -2.65 12.04
CA CYS A 156 -3.12 -3.75 11.30
C CYS A 156 -2.06 -4.80 10.94
N GLU A 157 -2.33 -6.07 11.24
CA GLU A 157 -1.42 -7.21 11.00
C GLU A 157 -1.10 -7.46 9.51
N ALA A 158 -1.91 -6.91 8.60
CA ALA A 158 -1.67 -6.93 7.17
C ALA A 158 -0.58 -5.95 6.69
N ALA A 159 -0.05 -5.12 7.60
CA ALA A 159 0.94 -4.08 7.31
C ALA A 159 0.63 -3.15 6.11
N PRO A 160 -0.61 -2.62 5.96
CA PRO A 160 -0.99 -1.79 4.81
C PRO A 160 -0.16 -0.50 4.67
N HIS A 161 0.40 -0.01 5.77
CA HIS A 161 1.28 1.16 5.80
C HIS A 161 2.57 0.95 4.98
N ALA A 162 3.19 -0.23 5.10
CA ALA A 162 4.38 -0.57 4.31
C ALA A 162 4.01 -0.91 2.86
N LEU A 163 2.85 -1.53 2.65
CA LEU A 163 2.40 -2.00 1.34
C LEU A 163 2.28 -0.86 0.31
N THR A 164 1.81 0.31 0.74
CA THR A 164 1.57 1.46 -0.15
C THR A 164 2.86 1.90 -0.85
N ASP A 165 3.92 2.16 -0.08
CA ASP A 165 5.21 2.66 -0.63
C ASP A 165 5.93 1.59 -1.45
N LEU A 166 5.90 0.33 -0.98
CA LEU A 166 6.58 -0.78 -1.64
C LEU A 166 5.95 -1.11 -2.99
N ILE A 167 4.62 -1.10 -3.08
CA ILE A 167 3.93 -1.36 -4.35
C ILE A 167 4.14 -0.21 -5.33
N ALA A 168 4.04 1.04 -4.89
CA ALA A 168 4.30 2.19 -5.74
C ALA A 168 5.69 2.09 -6.40
N SER A 169 6.70 1.67 -5.63
CA SER A 169 8.06 1.46 -6.13
C SER A 169 8.18 0.25 -7.06
N ALA A 170 7.58 -0.90 -6.71
CA ALA A 170 7.73 -2.15 -7.44
C ALA A 170 6.94 -2.18 -8.76
N ALA A 171 5.69 -1.69 -8.75
CA ALA A 171 4.83 -1.67 -9.93
C ALA A 171 5.35 -0.72 -11.02
N GLY A 172 6.04 0.36 -10.64
CA GLY A 172 6.57 1.34 -11.60
C GLY A 172 5.49 2.02 -12.44
N SER A 173 5.86 2.57 -13.60
CA SER A 173 4.98 3.37 -14.45
C SER A 173 4.32 2.61 -15.61
N LYS A 174 4.67 1.33 -15.80
CA LYS A 174 4.12 0.46 -16.86
C LYS A 174 3.24 -0.58 -16.19
N GLY A 175 2.10 -0.91 -16.80
CA GLY A 175 1.08 -1.78 -16.20
C GLY A 175 1.63 -3.05 -15.53
N ALA A 176 1.04 -3.42 -14.40
CA ALA A 176 1.54 -4.44 -13.49
C ALA A 176 0.42 -5.34 -12.96
N MET A 177 0.70 -6.64 -12.84
CA MET A 177 -0.09 -7.54 -12.01
C MET A 177 0.48 -7.52 -10.59
N VAL A 178 -0.35 -7.19 -9.61
CA VAL A 178 -0.02 -7.21 -8.19
C VAL A 178 -0.75 -8.38 -7.54
N VAL A 179 -0.02 -9.31 -6.96
CA VAL A 179 -0.54 -10.45 -6.22
C VAL A 179 -0.25 -10.26 -4.74
N LEU A 180 -1.29 -10.21 -3.93
CA LEU A 180 -1.19 -10.04 -2.48
C LEU A 180 -1.34 -11.39 -1.79
N ALA A 181 -0.24 -11.94 -1.28
CA ALA A 181 -0.23 -13.12 -0.43
C ALA A 181 -0.59 -12.73 1.01
N LEU A 182 -1.81 -13.10 1.42
CA LEU A 182 -2.42 -12.73 2.70
C LEU A 182 -2.54 -13.94 3.61
N GLN A 183 -2.42 -13.69 4.91
CA GLN A 183 -2.61 -14.71 5.94
C GLN A 183 -4.08 -15.11 6.07
N GLU A 184 -4.99 -14.15 5.92
CA GLU A 184 -6.43 -14.34 5.99
C GLU A 184 -7.14 -13.52 4.93
N ALA A 185 -8.30 -14.00 4.46
CA ALA A 185 -9.15 -13.25 3.55
C ALA A 185 -9.68 -11.94 4.17
N SER A 186 -9.75 -11.85 5.50
CA SER A 186 -10.16 -10.66 6.25
C SER A 186 -9.24 -9.46 6.00
N HIS A 187 -7.96 -9.72 5.68
CA HIS A 187 -6.95 -8.70 5.42
C HIS A 187 -7.05 -8.08 4.02
N ALA A 188 -7.79 -8.69 3.10
CA ALA A 188 -7.90 -8.24 1.71
C ALA A 188 -8.40 -6.80 1.60
N PHE A 189 -9.34 -6.40 2.46
CA PHE A 189 -9.88 -5.05 2.46
C PHE A 189 -8.83 -3.99 2.80
N ALA A 190 -8.09 -4.17 3.90
CA ALA A 190 -7.06 -3.22 4.31
C ALA A 190 -5.92 -3.15 3.30
N SER A 191 -5.49 -4.29 2.77
CA SER A 191 -4.43 -4.37 1.77
C SER A 191 -4.86 -3.75 0.44
N GLY A 192 -6.08 -4.02 -0.04
CA GLY A 192 -6.62 -3.42 -1.27
C GLY A 192 -6.71 -1.89 -1.19
N CYS A 193 -7.18 -1.36 -0.05
CA CYS A 193 -7.18 0.08 0.21
C CYS A 193 -5.76 0.69 0.21
N ALA A 194 -4.74 -0.05 0.66
CA ALA A 194 -3.35 0.40 0.58
C ALA A 194 -2.82 0.40 -0.87
N VAL A 195 -3.18 -0.59 -1.68
CA VAL A 195 -2.83 -0.58 -3.11
C VAL A 195 -3.48 0.61 -3.82
N ALA A 196 -4.74 0.92 -3.52
CA ALA A 196 -5.42 2.08 -4.10
C ALA A 196 -4.66 3.40 -3.83
N ARG A 197 -4.15 3.56 -2.60
CA ARG A 197 -3.35 4.74 -2.23
C ARG A 197 -2.02 4.85 -2.97
N ALA A 198 -1.46 3.74 -3.44
CA ALA A 198 -0.17 3.69 -4.13
C ALA A 198 -0.23 4.27 -5.55
N PHE A 199 -1.43 4.39 -6.13
CA PHE A 199 -1.65 4.83 -7.51
C PHE A 199 -2.56 6.06 -7.58
N PRO A 200 -2.03 7.26 -7.26
CA PRO A 200 -2.78 8.50 -7.33
C PRO A 200 -3.23 8.81 -8.77
N VAL A 201 -4.37 9.47 -8.90
CA VAL A 201 -5.00 9.83 -10.19
C VAL A 201 -4.41 11.14 -10.75
N LEU A 202 -4.04 12.06 -9.87
CA LEU A 202 -3.57 13.39 -10.24
C LEU A 202 -2.07 13.37 -10.48
N SER A 203 -1.64 13.87 -11.64
CA SER A 203 -0.23 14.11 -11.93
C SER A 203 -0.06 15.42 -12.67
N MET A 204 0.61 16.38 -12.03
CA MET A 204 0.91 17.70 -12.62
C MET A 204 2.36 17.80 -13.12
N THR A 205 3.07 16.67 -13.22
CA THR A 205 4.44 16.68 -13.73
C THR A 205 4.40 17.06 -15.20
N SER A 206 5.16 18.10 -15.56
CA SER A 206 5.38 18.52 -16.95
C SER A 206 6.31 17.52 -17.64
N GLN A 207 5.89 16.27 -17.78
CA GLN A 207 6.44 15.47 -18.86
C GLN A 207 5.85 16.06 -20.15
N ALA A 208 6.72 16.33 -21.12
CA ALA A 208 6.28 16.79 -22.43
C ALA A 208 5.13 15.88 -22.87
N PRO A 209 4.00 16.43 -23.34
CA PRO A 209 3.00 15.58 -23.98
C PRO A 209 3.74 14.74 -25.02
N PRO A 210 3.50 13.41 -25.09
CA PRO A 210 3.98 12.66 -26.24
C PRO A 210 3.56 13.44 -27.48
N ALA A 211 4.47 13.56 -28.46
CA ALA A 211 4.17 14.24 -29.71
C ALA A 211 2.80 13.76 -30.20
N GLU A 212 1.97 14.63 -30.77
CA GLU A 212 0.55 14.36 -31.07
C GLU A 212 0.33 13.10 -31.94
N GLU A 213 1.39 12.56 -32.55
CA GLU A 213 1.42 11.27 -33.26
C GLU A 213 1.52 10.02 -32.35
N GLU A 214 2.03 10.14 -31.12
CA GLU A 214 2.15 9.06 -30.11
C GLU A 214 1.09 9.14 -28.99
N ALA A 215 0.42 10.29 -28.82
CA ALA A 215 -0.59 10.52 -27.79
C ALA A 215 -1.92 9.75 -28.03
N ALA A 216 -2.12 9.19 -29.22
CA ALA A 216 -3.38 8.58 -29.62
C ALA A 216 -3.53 7.08 -29.28
N GLU A 217 -2.48 6.39 -28.81
CA GLU A 217 -2.54 4.92 -28.62
C GLU A 217 -1.89 4.35 -27.35
N GLU A 218 -1.26 5.14 -26.48
CA GLU A 218 -0.76 4.60 -25.20
C GLU A 218 -1.92 4.43 -24.21
N ALA A 219 -2.49 3.22 -24.17
CA ALA A 219 -3.50 2.83 -23.20
C ALA A 219 -3.04 3.17 -21.76
N PRO A 220 -3.96 3.60 -20.87
CA PRO A 220 -3.61 3.90 -19.49
C PRO A 220 -2.93 2.70 -18.84
N ALA A 221 -1.87 2.95 -18.06
CA ALA A 221 -1.16 1.89 -17.36
C ALA A 221 -2.15 1.15 -16.43
N GLU A 222 -2.39 -0.13 -16.72
CA GLU A 222 -3.34 -0.95 -15.96
C GLU A 222 -2.60 -1.67 -14.82
N VAL A 223 -3.11 -1.54 -13.61
CA VAL A 223 -2.69 -2.29 -12.43
C VAL A 223 -3.83 -3.22 -12.02
N ARG A 224 -3.61 -4.53 -12.22
CA ARG A 224 -4.54 -5.56 -11.77
C ARG A 224 -4.09 -6.10 -10.43
N VAL A 225 -5.01 -6.22 -9.49
CA VAL A 225 -4.71 -6.70 -8.13
C VAL A 225 -5.48 -7.99 -7.87
N SER A 226 -4.76 -9.04 -7.47
CA SER A 226 -5.33 -10.32 -7.07
C SER A 226 -4.88 -10.70 -5.66
N PHE A 227 -5.66 -11.56 -5.01
CA PHE A 227 -5.44 -11.97 -3.63
C PHE A 227 -5.23 -13.48 -3.56
N VAL A 228 -4.23 -13.88 -2.78
CA VAL A 228 -3.91 -15.29 -2.54
C VAL A 228 -3.89 -15.49 -1.04
N VAL A 229 -4.75 -16.39 -0.56
CA VAL A 229 -4.78 -16.78 0.86
C VAL A 229 -4.41 -18.25 0.93
N PRO A 230 -3.18 -18.62 1.35
CA PRO A 230 -2.81 -20.02 1.51
C PRO A 230 -3.74 -20.70 2.54
N SER A 231 -4.35 -21.83 2.20
CA SER A 231 -5.16 -22.60 3.15
C SER A 231 -4.28 -23.45 4.06
N ALA A 232 -4.51 -23.40 5.37
CA ALA A 232 -3.83 -24.26 6.33
C ALA A 232 -4.32 -25.73 6.31
N VAL A 233 -5.40 -26.03 5.58
CA VAL A 233 -6.10 -27.34 5.64
C VAL A 233 -5.82 -28.22 4.42
N SER A 234 -5.18 -27.68 3.37
CA SER A 234 -4.76 -28.44 2.19
C SER A 234 -3.67 -27.66 1.45
N ASP A 235 -2.51 -28.28 1.27
CA ASP A 235 -1.32 -27.74 0.60
C ASP A 235 -1.53 -27.36 -0.89
N SER A 236 -2.75 -27.45 -1.44
CA SER A 236 -3.02 -27.16 -2.86
C SER A 236 -4.16 -26.20 -3.16
N ALA A 237 -4.98 -25.79 -2.19
CA ALA A 237 -6.11 -24.90 -2.46
C ALA A 237 -5.98 -23.56 -1.73
N ALA A 238 -5.76 -22.47 -2.47
CA ALA A 238 -5.88 -21.13 -1.92
C ALA A 238 -7.35 -20.81 -1.58
N THR A 239 -7.59 -20.16 -0.45
CA THR A 239 -8.92 -19.63 -0.11
C THR A 239 -9.17 -18.38 -0.95
N ALA A 240 -10.14 -18.46 -1.86
CA ALA A 240 -10.50 -17.32 -2.70
C ALA A 240 -11.18 -16.21 -1.87
N VAL A 241 -10.82 -14.96 -2.14
CA VAL A 241 -11.57 -13.80 -1.64
C VAL A 241 -12.88 -13.72 -2.43
N SER A 242 -14.00 -13.61 -1.73
CA SER A 242 -15.31 -13.63 -2.38
C SER A 242 -15.49 -12.45 -3.35
N ALA A 243 -16.22 -12.67 -4.44
CA ALA A 243 -16.50 -11.62 -5.43
C ALA A 243 -17.17 -10.38 -4.80
N ALA A 244 -18.05 -10.58 -3.81
CA ALA A 244 -18.66 -9.47 -3.07
C ALA A 244 -17.65 -8.70 -2.20
N ALA A 245 -16.60 -9.35 -1.68
CA ALA A 245 -15.52 -8.65 -1.00
C ALA A 245 -14.65 -7.87 -2.01
N VAL A 246 -14.33 -8.46 -3.16
CA VAL A 246 -13.59 -7.78 -4.24
C VAL A 246 -14.34 -6.53 -4.73
N ALA A 247 -15.64 -6.63 -4.98
CA ALA A 247 -16.46 -5.49 -5.39
C ALA A 247 -16.45 -4.35 -4.35
N ARG A 248 -16.55 -4.68 -3.05
CA ARG A 248 -16.44 -3.69 -1.97
C ARG A 248 -15.06 -3.03 -1.91
N ILE A 249 -14.00 -3.79 -2.19
CA ILE A 249 -12.64 -3.26 -2.27
C ILE A 249 -12.52 -2.28 -3.45
N GLN A 250 -13.09 -2.62 -4.61
CA GLN A 250 -13.11 -1.71 -5.76
C GLN A 250 -13.80 -0.40 -5.41
N CYS A 251 -15.02 -0.44 -4.86
CA CYS A 251 -15.73 0.79 -4.45
C CYS A 251 -14.92 1.63 -3.43
N ALA A 252 -14.27 0.97 -2.46
CA ALA A 252 -13.42 1.65 -1.49
C ALA A 252 -12.18 2.27 -2.16
N ALA A 253 -11.57 1.57 -3.11
CA ALA A 253 -10.43 2.06 -3.88
C ALA A 253 -10.79 3.28 -4.72
N ASP A 254 -11.94 3.26 -5.39
CA ASP A 254 -12.43 4.39 -6.20
C ASP A 254 -12.65 5.61 -5.30
N GLY A 255 -13.29 5.44 -4.14
CA GLY A 255 -13.47 6.51 -3.14
C GLY A 255 -12.15 7.05 -2.57
N ILE A 256 -11.17 6.18 -2.28
CA ILE A 256 -9.83 6.60 -1.81
C ILE A 256 -9.15 7.45 -2.87
N ARG A 257 -9.17 7.01 -4.12
CA ARG A 257 -8.47 7.67 -5.23
C ARG A 257 -9.16 8.98 -5.61
N LEU A 258 -10.48 9.04 -5.54
CA LEU A 258 -11.26 10.27 -5.62
C LEU A 258 -10.84 11.24 -4.52
N ALA A 259 -10.81 10.80 -3.26
CA ALA A 259 -10.40 11.64 -2.13
C ALA A 259 -8.97 12.17 -2.30
N GLN A 260 -8.03 11.33 -2.74
CA GLN A 260 -6.67 11.75 -3.07
C GLN A 260 -6.67 12.83 -4.15
N ARG A 261 -7.41 12.65 -5.26
CA ARG A 261 -7.52 13.65 -6.33
C ARG A 261 -8.04 14.99 -5.83
N LEU A 262 -9.09 14.98 -5.00
CA LEU A 262 -9.67 16.21 -4.46
C LEU A 262 -8.69 16.94 -3.52
N VAL A 263 -7.91 16.20 -2.74
CA VAL A 263 -6.94 16.76 -1.78
C VAL A 263 -5.66 17.25 -2.47
N ASP A 264 -5.17 16.51 -3.45
CA ASP A 264 -3.92 16.83 -4.14
C ASP A 264 -4.10 17.90 -5.21
N ALA A 265 -5.33 18.12 -5.70
CA ALA A 265 -5.62 19.18 -6.66
C ALA A 265 -5.36 20.56 -6.05
N PRO A 266 -4.61 21.45 -6.72
CA PRO A 266 -4.38 22.79 -6.20
C PRO A 266 -5.68 23.60 -6.20
N PRO A 267 -5.80 24.64 -5.36
CA PRO A 267 -7.01 25.45 -5.25
C PRO A 267 -7.45 26.12 -6.57
N ALA A 268 -6.54 26.30 -7.53
CA ALA A 268 -6.86 26.83 -8.85
C ALA A 268 -7.63 25.81 -9.73
N ALA A 269 -7.47 24.51 -9.47
CA ALA A 269 -8.17 23.43 -10.16
C ALA A 269 -9.34 22.87 -9.35
N MET A 270 -9.33 23.01 -8.02
CA MET A 270 -10.37 22.55 -7.10
C MET A 270 -10.82 23.70 -6.19
N ASP A 271 -11.57 24.64 -6.76
CA ASP A 271 -12.21 25.72 -6.01
C ASP A 271 -13.58 25.27 -5.43
N THR A 272 -14.29 26.17 -4.75
CA THR A 272 -15.60 25.83 -4.16
C THR A 272 -16.65 25.46 -5.19
N ASN A 273 -16.58 26.02 -6.41
CA ASN A 273 -17.53 25.69 -7.47
C ASN A 273 -17.22 24.33 -8.08
N ALA A 274 -15.93 24.06 -8.36
CA ALA A 274 -15.46 22.76 -8.84
C ALA A 274 -15.81 21.65 -7.84
N LEU A 275 -15.60 21.88 -6.54
CA LEU A 275 -15.97 20.91 -5.51
C LEU A 275 -17.49 20.65 -5.48
N VAL A 276 -18.32 21.67 -5.67
CA VAL A 276 -19.78 21.49 -5.77
C VAL A 276 -20.14 20.66 -7.01
N GLN A 277 -19.50 20.92 -8.16
CA GLN A 277 -19.72 20.14 -9.39
C GLN A 277 -19.34 18.66 -9.21
N GLU A 278 -18.25 18.37 -8.50
CA GLU A 278 -17.87 16.99 -8.14
C GLU A 278 -18.94 16.32 -7.27
N CYS A 279 -19.46 17.03 -6.27
CA CYS A 279 -20.56 16.53 -5.44
C CYS A 279 -21.85 16.29 -6.25
N GLU A 280 -22.19 17.17 -7.18
CA GLU A 280 -23.35 17.01 -8.08
C GLU A 280 -23.19 15.77 -8.97
N GLY A 281 -21.99 15.54 -9.51
CA GLY A 281 -21.69 14.34 -10.32
C GLY A 281 -21.86 13.05 -9.53
N ILE A 282 -21.30 12.99 -8.31
CA ILE A 282 -21.43 11.82 -7.42
C ILE A 282 -22.89 11.62 -6.99
N ALA A 283 -23.61 12.71 -6.69
CA ALA A 283 -25.01 12.64 -6.31
C ALA A 283 -25.88 12.06 -7.43
N ALA A 284 -25.62 12.47 -8.68
CA ALA A 284 -26.27 11.92 -9.86
C ALA A 284 -25.92 10.43 -10.09
N GLU A 285 -24.66 10.05 -9.88
CA GLU A 285 -24.20 8.66 -10.02
C GLU A 285 -24.85 7.72 -9.00
N VAL A 286 -24.88 8.15 -7.73
CA VAL A 286 -25.41 7.34 -6.61
C VAL A 286 -26.94 7.46 -6.49
N GLY A 287 -27.54 8.48 -7.10
CA GLY A 287 -28.98 8.75 -7.04
C GLY A 287 -29.41 9.32 -5.69
N CYS A 288 -28.62 10.22 -5.10
CA CYS A 288 -28.95 10.89 -3.84
C CYS A 288 -29.28 12.38 -4.01
N ASP A 289 -30.12 12.90 -3.12
CA ASP A 289 -30.49 14.32 -3.12
C ASP A 289 -29.33 15.18 -2.59
N LEU A 290 -29.01 16.27 -3.31
CA LEU A 290 -28.00 17.24 -2.91
C LEU A 290 -28.64 18.62 -2.69
N VAL A 291 -28.35 19.24 -1.54
CA VAL A 291 -28.75 20.61 -1.21
C VAL A 291 -27.50 21.47 -1.08
N VAL A 292 -27.42 22.57 -1.83
CA VAL A 292 -26.29 23.50 -1.83
C VAL A 292 -26.78 24.84 -1.29
N MET A 293 -26.15 25.35 -0.22
CA MET A 293 -26.44 26.68 0.33
C MET A 293 -25.29 27.63 -0.03
N ARG A 294 -25.60 28.83 -0.54
CA ARG A 294 -24.60 29.84 -0.96
C ARG A 294 -24.90 31.18 -0.29
N ASN A 295 -23.85 31.95 0.03
CA ASN A 295 -23.95 33.23 0.77
C ASN A 295 -24.77 34.35 0.08
N ALA A 296 -25.25 34.15 -1.15
CA ALA A 296 -26.05 35.13 -1.88
C ALA A 296 -27.55 34.80 -1.92
N GLU A 297 -27.98 33.75 -1.18
CA GLU A 297 -29.38 33.34 -1.01
C GLU A 297 -29.82 33.46 0.46
#